data_AF-U1KN99-F1
#
_entry.id   AF-U1KN99-F1
#
_cell.length_a   1.000
_cell.length_b   1.000
_cell.length_c   1.000
_cell.angle_alpha   90.00
_cell.angle_beta   90.00
_cell.angle_gamma   90.00
#
_symmetry.space_group_name_H-M   'P 1'
#
loop_
_entity.id
_entity.type
_entity.pdbx_description
1 polymer ?
#
loop_
_entity_poly.entity_id
_entity_poly.type
_entity_poly.pdbx_seq_one_letter_code
_entity_poly.pdbx_strand_id
1 'polypeptide(L)'
;MLLLTRANELLADNKLREAEFMFKAVLKENNKNGPALFGLGRICMRLEEYDSAIYYLKRACEYLPKMLDPLFALADAFIEAGSPVDAKTVLEYTLTVARHNAQAHYELGQFYLDHGFIDNAKRTFEKGITCPKGAVTAFMLYELVQLAPKADLEGYLTPLHELLNEYDNKRLKVVVYYALAKCCHRLVDYNQAFDYFKLANSTQLDYCDFRTEYMQPFFSSIKTHCNTEFFNTPLDKVNTTFIPTFIVGLPRTGSTLLEQMLIQHTNIGSMGESTVISDKLVPFLTHRSESPFPDCLQNLTTSVLDHCRSLYIDEVKKLRVGEQVVINKLPANFQNIGLIYKLFPDARVIHLTRSFNATAWSVFSNHFAENEPYFCSLTEFQSYAHFHDDIMSHFKTKIPRNIYSLSYEDLLDEPALEIRKVLNFMYQEFQPECLEFHKARHKVNTLSKAQVRQPLNQAPRSNWRNYEKLMSTILPADHTSQTTTTDP
;
A
#
# COMPACT_ATOMS: atom_id res chain seq x y z
N MET A 1 8.48 -18.49 -33.70
CA MET A 1 9.36 -18.37 -32.51
C MET A 1 9.95 -16.97 -32.36
N LEU A 2 10.58 -16.38 -33.40
CA LEU A 2 11.19 -15.04 -33.32
C LEU A 2 10.23 -13.93 -32.85
N LEU A 3 8.99 -13.90 -33.37
CA LEU A 3 7.98 -12.90 -32.99
C LEU A 3 7.58 -13.00 -31.52
N LEU A 4 7.46 -14.22 -30.97
CA LEU A 4 7.08 -14.44 -29.58
C LEU A 4 8.19 -14.01 -28.62
N THR A 5 9.45 -14.33 -28.93
CA THR A 5 10.59 -13.87 -28.15
C THR A 5 10.65 -12.34 -28.13
N ARG A 6 10.52 -11.70 -29.30
CA ARG A 6 10.52 -10.24 -29.40
C ARG A 6 9.36 -9.61 -28.64
N ALA A 7 8.16 -10.19 -28.70
CA ALA A 7 7.01 -9.70 -27.95
C ALA A 7 7.25 -9.76 -26.43
N ASN A 8 7.87 -10.82 -25.93
CA ASN A 8 8.23 -10.95 -24.52
C ASN A 8 9.31 -9.93 -24.08
N GLU A 9 10.30 -9.66 -24.93
CA GLU A 9 11.28 -8.59 -24.69
C GLU A 9 10.60 -7.22 -24.58
N LEU A 10 9.73 -6.88 -25.54
CA LEU A 10 8.98 -5.62 -25.53
C LEU A 10 8.09 -5.50 -24.30
N LEU A 11 7.47 -6.61 -23.85
CA LEU A 11 6.69 -6.64 -22.62
C LEU A 11 7.57 -6.43 -21.38
N ALA A 12 8.77 -7.02 -21.35
CA ALA A 12 9.73 -6.81 -20.27
C ALA A 12 10.18 -5.33 -20.22
N ASP A 13 10.39 -4.70 -21.38
CA ASP A 13 10.74 -3.28 -21.54
C ASP A 13 9.55 -2.32 -21.33
N ASN A 14 8.39 -2.85 -20.93
CA ASN A 14 7.13 -2.11 -20.74
C ASN A 14 6.60 -1.38 -22.00
N LYS A 15 7.01 -1.80 -23.20
CA LYS A 15 6.51 -1.30 -24.48
C LYS A 15 5.21 -2.01 -24.88
N LEU A 16 4.16 -1.75 -24.10
CA LEU A 16 2.92 -2.53 -24.10
C LEU A 16 2.24 -2.60 -25.48
N ARG A 17 2.11 -1.47 -26.19
CA ARG A 17 1.44 -1.44 -27.51
C ARG A 17 2.18 -2.26 -28.56
N GLU A 18 3.51 -2.17 -28.58
CA GLU A 18 4.35 -2.89 -29.52
C GLU A 18 4.34 -4.40 -29.20
N ALA A 19 4.43 -4.75 -27.92
CA ALA A 19 4.29 -6.14 -27.47
C ALA A 19 2.92 -6.71 -27.85
N GLU A 20 1.84 -5.95 -27.64
CA GLU A 20 0.47 -6.34 -27.97
C GLU A 20 0.31 -6.61 -29.47
N PHE A 21 0.82 -5.72 -30.32
CA PHE A 21 0.80 -5.90 -31.77
C PHE A 21 1.48 -7.22 -32.18
N MET A 22 2.65 -7.50 -31.59
CA MET A 22 3.42 -8.71 -31.89
C MET A 22 2.73 -9.98 -31.39
N PHE A 23 2.15 -9.97 -30.19
CA PHE A 23 1.36 -11.11 -29.70
C PHE A 23 0.11 -11.36 -30.55
N LYS A 24 -0.59 -10.30 -30.98
CA LYS A 24 -1.74 -10.41 -31.89
C LYS A 24 -1.33 -10.98 -33.25
N ALA A 25 -0.16 -10.62 -33.77
CA ALA A 25 0.38 -11.21 -35.00
C ALA A 25 0.62 -12.72 -34.85
N VAL A 26 1.19 -13.17 -33.72
CA VAL A 26 1.36 -14.60 -33.41
C VAL A 26 0.01 -15.32 -33.35
N LEU A 27 -1.02 -14.70 -32.75
CA LEU A 27 -2.35 -15.29 -32.68
C LEU A 27 -3.10 -15.32 -34.02
N LYS A 28 -2.75 -14.44 -34.97
CA LYS A 28 -3.28 -14.48 -36.33
C LYS A 28 -2.80 -15.72 -37.09
N GLU A 29 -1.54 -16.13 -36.87
CA GLU A 29 -0.98 -17.36 -37.44
C GLU A 29 -1.47 -18.61 -36.70
N ASN A 30 -1.53 -18.56 -35.37
CA ASN A 30 -2.04 -19.65 -34.53
C ASN A 30 -2.83 -19.10 -33.34
N ASN A 31 -4.16 -19.12 -33.46
CA ASN A 31 -5.06 -18.59 -32.43
C ASN A 31 -5.08 -19.39 -31.11
N LYS A 32 -4.40 -20.54 -31.04
CA LYS A 32 -4.23 -21.40 -29.86
C LYS A 32 -2.83 -21.30 -29.25
N ASN A 33 -2.04 -20.30 -29.62
CA ASN A 33 -0.71 -20.11 -29.05
C ASN A 33 -0.81 -19.64 -27.59
N GLY A 34 -0.71 -20.59 -26.66
CA GLY A 34 -0.79 -20.35 -25.21
C GLY A 34 0.14 -19.25 -24.69
N PRO A 35 1.44 -19.23 -25.04
CA PRO A 35 2.35 -18.17 -24.62
C PRO A 35 1.95 -16.76 -25.09
N ALA A 36 1.43 -16.63 -26.31
CA ALA A 36 0.95 -15.34 -26.81
C ALA A 36 -0.35 -14.89 -26.11
N LEU A 37 -1.26 -15.82 -25.82
CA LEU A 37 -2.45 -15.55 -25.00
C LEU A 37 -2.05 -15.09 -23.59
N PHE A 38 -1.07 -15.75 -22.98
CA PHE A 38 -0.56 -15.36 -21.66
C PHE A 38 0.08 -13.96 -21.70
N GLY A 39 0.87 -13.66 -22.74
CA GLY A 39 1.44 -12.33 -22.96
C GLY A 39 0.39 -11.23 -23.06
N LEU A 40 -0.68 -11.44 -23.85
CA LEU A 40 -1.80 -10.50 -23.94
C LEU A 40 -2.55 -10.35 -22.61
N GLY A 41 -2.79 -11.45 -21.89
CA GLY A 41 -3.37 -11.41 -20.55
C GLY A 41 -2.58 -10.50 -19.60
N ARG A 42 -1.24 -10.63 -19.59
CA ARG A 42 -0.35 -9.77 -18.79
C ARG A 42 -0.36 -8.30 -19.24
N ILE A 43 -0.50 -8.04 -20.54
CA ILE A 43 -0.66 -6.66 -21.04
C ILE A 43 -1.97 -6.06 -20.54
N CYS A 44 -3.08 -6.78 -20.69
CA CYS A 44 -4.39 -6.33 -20.19
C CYS A 44 -4.36 -6.07 -18.67
N MET A 45 -3.67 -6.91 -17.89
CA MET A 45 -3.47 -6.65 -16.45
C MET A 45 -2.75 -5.31 -16.19
N ARG A 46 -1.69 -5.00 -16.94
CA ARG A 46 -0.96 -3.72 -16.79
C ARG A 46 -1.74 -2.51 -17.28
N LEU A 47 -2.68 -2.72 -18.21
CA LEU A 47 -3.60 -1.69 -18.68
C LEU A 47 -4.87 -1.58 -17.81
N GLU A 48 -4.97 -2.36 -16.73
CA GLU A 48 -6.15 -2.44 -15.85
C GLU A 48 -7.43 -2.88 -16.61
N GLU A 49 -7.28 -3.57 -17.74
CA GLU A 49 -8.37 -4.13 -18.54
C GLU A 49 -8.71 -5.54 -18.06
N TYR A 50 -9.22 -5.67 -16.84
CA TYR A 50 -9.33 -6.95 -16.15
C TYR A 50 -10.25 -7.97 -16.85
N ASP A 51 -11.36 -7.53 -17.47
CA ASP A 51 -12.24 -8.43 -18.23
C ASP A 51 -11.52 -9.05 -19.44
N SER A 52 -10.76 -8.24 -20.18
CA SER A 52 -9.91 -8.71 -21.28
C SER A 52 -8.81 -9.62 -20.78
N ALA A 53 -8.19 -9.30 -19.64
CA ALA A 53 -7.18 -10.14 -19.01
C ALA A 53 -7.74 -11.52 -18.67
N ILE A 54 -8.90 -11.60 -18.01
CA ILE A 54 -9.59 -12.85 -17.68
C ILE A 54 -9.85 -13.67 -18.95
N TYR A 55 -10.33 -13.04 -20.03
CA TYR A 55 -10.56 -13.73 -21.30
C TYR A 55 -9.29 -14.38 -21.87
N TYR A 56 -8.19 -13.63 -21.97
CA TYR A 56 -6.95 -14.17 -22.51
C TYR A 56 -6.30 -15.21 -21.59
N LEU A 57 -6.34 -14.99 -20.28
CA LEU A 57 -5.72 -15.87 -19.28
C LEU A 57 -6.47 -17.20 -19.13
N LYS A 58 -7.80 -17.22 -19.21
CA LYS A 58 -8.58 -18.47 -19.29
C LYS A 58 -8.14 -19.32 -20.47
N ARG A 59 -8.02 -18.71 -21.66
CA ARG A 59 -7.53 -19.41 -22.87
C ARG A 59 -6.07 -19.82 -22.74
N ALA A 60 -5.23 -19.00 -22.11
CA ALA A 60 -3.84 -19.38 -21.84
C ALA A 60 -3.76 -20.65 -20.98
N CYS A 61 -4.62 -20.79 -19.96
CA CYS A 61 -4.69 -21.99 -19.12
C CYS A 61 -5.10 -23.25 -19.93
N GLU A 62 -6.01 -23.13 -20.91
CA GLU A 62 -6.41 -24.24 -21.79
C GLU A 62 -5.22 -24.78 -22.62
N TYR A 63 -4.35 -23.87 -23.10
CA TYR A 63 -3.25 -24.21 -24.00
C TYR A 63 -1.88 -24.35 -23.29
N LEU A 64 -1.80 -24.06 -21.99
CA LEU A 64 -0.63 -24.24 -21.14
C LEU A 64 -0.96 -25.08 -19.87
N PRO A 65 -1.57 -26.27 -19.98
CA PRO A 65 -2.10 -27.02 -18.84
C PRO A 65 -1.03 -27.50 -17.83
N LYS A 66 0.26 -27.36 -18.15
CA LYS A 66 1.39 -27.74 -17.28
C LYS A 66 2.10 -26.54 -16.64
N MET A 67 1.69 -25.32 -16.96
CA MET A 67 2.27 -24.10 -16.38
C MET A 67 1.34 -23.52 -15.33
N LEU A 68 1.91 -23.09 -14.20
CA LEU A 68 1.14 -22.48 -13.12
C LEU A 68 1.01 -20.96 -13.28
N ASP A 69 1.96 -20.29 -13.96
CA ASP A 69 1.96 -18.82 -14.09
C ASP A 69 0.66 -18.25 -14.69
N PRO A 70 0.03 -18.88 -15.71
CA PRO A 70 -1.27 -18.42 -16.20
C PRO A 70 -2.40 -18.54 -15.17
N LEU A 71 -2.36 -19.54 -14.29
CA LEU A 71 -3.35 -19.71 -13.22
C LEU A 71 -3.20 -18.63 -12.14
N PHE A 72 -1.96 -18.31 -11.76
CA PHE A 72 -1.69 -17.21 -10.81
C PHE A 72 -2.15 -15.87 -11.38
N ALA A 73 -1.77 -15.54 -12.61
CA ALA A 73 -2.22 -14.32 -13.26
C ALA A 73 -3.75 -14.27 -13.43
N LEU A 74 -4.40 -15.41 -13.69
CA LEU A 74 -5.86 -15.49 -13.78
C LEU A 74 -6.52 -15.23 -12.42
N ALA A 75 -5.96 -15.76 -11.33
CA ALA A 75 -6.43 -15.46 -9.99
C ALA A 75 -6.30 -13.97 -9.67
N ASP A 76 -5.16 -13.35 -9.99
CA ASP A 76 -4.94 -11.90 -9.83
C ASP A 76 -5.96 -11.09 -10.64
N ALA A 77 -6.22 -11.48 -11.90
CA ALA A 77 -7.20 -10.81 -12.74
C ALA A 77 -8.61 -10.87 -12.15
N PHE A 78 -9.00 -12.00 -11.56
CA PHE A 78 -10.28 -12.13 -10.86
C PHE A 78 -10.34 -11.30 -9.58
N ILE A 79 -9.24 -11.20 -8.82
CA ILE A 79 -9.16 -10.34 -7.64
C ILE A 79 -9.38 -8.88 -8.02
N GLU A 80 -8.67 -8.40 -9.04
CA GLU A 80 -8.76 -7.00 -9.48
C GLU A 80 -10.09 -6.69 -10.19
N ALA A 81 -10.71 -7.66 -10.84
CA ALA A 81 -12.08 -7.54 -11.38
C ALA A 81 -13.18 -7.58 -10.29
N GLY A 82 -12.83 -7.66 -9.00
CA GLY A 82 -13.81 -7.73 -7.90
C GLY A 82 -14.55 -9.07 -7.81
N SER A 83 -13.95 -10.15 -8.32
CA SER A 83 -14.51 -11.52 -8.33
C SER A 83 -13.68 -12.48 -7.46
N PRO A 84 -13.58 -12.24 -6.14
CA PRO A 84 -12.70 -13.02 -5.25
C PRO A 84 -13.11 -14.50 -5.11
N VAL A 85 -14.37 -14.84 -5.37
CA VAL A 85 -14.85 -16.23 -5.34
C VAL A 85 -14.24 -17.04 -6.50
N ASP A 86 -14.15 -16.44 -7.69
CA ASP A 86 -13.53 -17.08 -8.86
C ASP A 86 -12.00 -17.18 -8.66
N ALA A 87 -11.37 -16.13 -8.13
CA ALA A 87 -9.94 -16.16 -7.80
C ALA A 87 -9.61 -17.29 -6.83
N LYS A 88 -10.39 -17.44 -5.75
CA LYS A 88 -10.25 -18.54 -4.80
C LYS A 88 -10.34 -19.89 -5.50
N THR A 89 -11.33 -20.07 -6.37
CA THR A 89 -11.55 -21.32 -7.11
C THR A 89 -10.34 -21.68 -7.96
N VAL A 90 -9.73 -20.70 -8.64
CA VAL A 90 -8.51 -20.89 -9.44
C VAL A 90 -7.31 -21.27 -8.57
N LEU A 91 -7.12 -20.62 -7.42
CA LEU A 91 -6.02 -20.91 -6.51
C LEU A 91 -6.17 -22.29 -5.85
N GLU A 92 -7.38 -22.67 -5.44
CA GLU A 92 -7.68 -24.02 -4.94
C GLU A 92 -7.43 -25.08 -6.02
N TYR A 93 -7.85 -24.83 -7.26
CA TYR A 93 -7.56 -25.71 -8.40
C TYR A 93 -6.05 -25.85 -8.63
N THR A 94 -5.28 -24.76 -8.54
CA THR A 94 -3.82 -24.80 -8.67
C THR A 94 -3.17 -25.80 -7.70
N LEU A 95 -3.65 -25.87 -6.45
CA LEU A 95 -3.17 -26.85 -5.48
C LEU A 95 -3.60 -28.29 -5.77
N THR A 96 -4.72 -28.51 -6.47
CA THR A 96 -5.09 -29.86 -6.91
C THR A 96 -4.12 -30.40 -7.96
N VAL A 97 -3.58 -29.52 -8.82
CA VAL A 97 -2.61 -29.87 -9.87
C VAL A 97 -1.18 -29.91 -9.33
N ALA A 98 -0.84 -29.02 -8.41
CA ALA A 98 0.54 -28.83 -7.93
C ALA A 98 0.64 -28.82 -6.39
N ARG A 99 0.13 -29.88 -5.75
CA ARG A 99 0.05 -29.99 -4.27
C ARG A 99 1.37 -29.82 -3.50
N HIS A 100 2.51 -30.09 -4.14
CA HIS A 100 3.85 -29.98 -3.57
C HIS A 100 4.64 -28.77 -4.10
N ASN A 101 3.94 -27.73 -4.58
CA ASN A 101 4.57 -26.50 -5.06
C ASN A 101 4.41 -25.37 -4.02
N ALA A 102 5.53 -24.82 -3.55
CA ALA A 102 5.54 -23.78 -2.51
C ALA A 102 4.86 -22.48 -2.98
N GLN A 103 5.00 -22.10 -4.26
CA GLN A 103 4.35 -20.90 -4.82
C GLN A 103 2.83 -21.01 -4.74
N ALA A 104 2.27 -22.16 -5.11
CA ALA A 104 0.83 -22.36 -5.08
C ALA A 104 0.24 -22.24 -3.66
N HIS A 105 0.95 -22.73 -2.64
CA HIS A 105 0.54 -22.51 -1.23
C HIS A 105 0.70 -21.05 -0.82
N TYR A 106 1.76 -20.38 -1.26
CA TYR A 106 1.96 -18.97 -0.97
C TYR A 106 0.83 -18.10 -1.53
N GLU A 107 0.46 -18.26 -2.81
CA GLU A 107 -0.61 -17.45 -3.44
C GLU A 107 -1.97 -17.68 -2.77
N LEU A 108 -2.35 -18.94 -2.50
CA LEU A 108 -3.60 -19.24 -1.80
C LEU A 108 -3.58 -18.73 -0.35
N GLY A 109 -2.44 -18.86 0.33
CA GLY A 109 -2.28 -18.36 1.70
C GLY A 109 -2.40 -16.84 1.77
N GLN A 110 -1.79 -16.10 0.82
CA GLN A 110 -1.93 -14.65 0.72
C GLN A 110 -3.38 -14.26 0.42
N PHE A 111 -4.05 -14.95 -0.52
CA PHE A 111 -5.48 -14.73 -0.77
C PHE A 111 -6.31 -14.87 0.52
N TYR A 112 -6.10 -15.94 1.29
CA TYR A 112 -6.81 -16.13 2.56
C TYR A 112 -6.51 -15.01 3.57
N LEU A 113 -5.26 -14.57 3.65
CA LEU A 113 -4.85 -13.52 4.56
C LEU A 113 -5.51 -12.17 4.21
N ASP A 114 -5.51 -11.79 2.93
CA ASP A 114 -6.05 -10.51 2.45
C ASP A 114 -7.58 -10.41 2.65
N HIS A 115 -8.27 -11.55 2.61
CA HIS A 115 -9.72 -11.67 2.82
C HIS A 115 -10.12 -12.02 4.27
N GLY A 116 -9.15 -12.05 5.19
CA GLY A 116 -9.40 -12.24 6.63
C GLY A 116 -9.63 -13.69 7.08
N PHE A 117 -9.38 -14.68 6.22
CA PHE A 117 -9.43 -16.11 6.57
C PHE A 117 -8.12 -16.58 7.24
N ILE A 118 -7.81 -16.02 8.41
CA ILE A 118 -6.50 -16.15 9.07
C ILE A 118 -6.12 -17.61 9.34
N ASP A 119 -7.03 -18.43 9.85
CA ASP A 119 -6.75 -19.85 10.12
C ASP A 119 -6.47 -20.65 8.84
N ASN A 120 -7.16 -20.33 7.75
CA ASN A 120 -6.91 -20.96 6.46
C ASN A 120 -5.56 -20.53 5.89
N ALA A 121 -5.20 -19.25 6.01
CA ALA A 121 -3.89 -18.74 5.62
C ALA A 121 -2.78 -19.47 6.37
N LYS A 122 -2.86 -19.53 7.71
CA LYS A 122 -1.89 -20.23 8.55
C LYS A 122 -1.70 -21.68 8.11
N ARG A 123 -2.78 -22.46 8.01
CA ARG A 123 -2.73 -23.88 7.61
C ARG A 123 -2.16 -24.09 6.20
N THR A 124 -2.42 -23.14 5.29
CA THR A 124 -1.92 -23.21 3.91
C THR A 124 -0.42 -22.92 3.88
N PHE A 125 0.05 -21.90 4.60
CA PHE A 125 1.47 -21.62 4.74
C PHE A 125 2.24 -22.75 5.45
N GLU A 126 1.68 -23.34 6.50
CA GLU A 126 2.27 -24.51 7.19
C GLU A 126 2.51 -25.68 6.22
N LYS A 127 1.58 -25.95 5.31
CA LYS A 127 1.78 -26.95 4.24
C LYS A 127 2.81 -26.49 3.22
N GLY A 128 2.78 -25.22 2.83
CA GLY A 128 3.71 -24.63 1.88
C GLY A 128 5.17 -24.74 2.30
N ILE A 129 5.49 -24.53 3.58
CA ILE A 129 6.86 -24.65 4.10
C ILE A 129 7.39 -26.10 4.13
N THR A 130 6.52 -27.11 3.96
CA THR A 130 6.93 -28.53 3.82
C THR A 130 7.25 -28.92 2.37
N CYS A 131 6.96 -28.05 1.40
CA CYS A 131 7.29 -28.26 0.00
C CYS A 131 8.80 -27.98 -0.25
N PRO A 132 9.36 -28.37 -1.41
CA PRO A 132 10.71 -27.96 -1.79
C PRO A 132 10.89 -26.45 -1.63
N LYS A 133 11.96 -26.05 -0.93
CA LYS A 133 12.23 -24.66 -0.57
C LYS A 133 12.43 -23.80 -1.83
N GLY A 134 11.99 -22.55 -1.73
CA GLY A 134 12.23 -21.52 -2.73
C GLY A 134 12.14 -20.14 -2.07
N ALA A 135 12.23 -19.07 -2.88
CA ALA A 135 12.18 -17.70 -2.35
C ALA A 135 10.90 -17.43 -1.52
N VAL A 136 9.75 -17.95 -1.96
CA VAL A 136 8.48 -17.82 -1.22
C VAL A 136 8.46 -18.48 0.15
N THR A 137 9.35 -19.43 0.44
CA THR A 137 9.45 -20.05 1.77
C THR A 137 9.80 -19.02 2.85
N ALA A 138 10.66 -18.04 2.55
CA ALA A 138 10.98 -16.97 3.48
C ALA A 138 9.75 -16.08 3.78
N PHE A 139 8.97 -15.75 2.75
CA PHE A 139 7.75 -14.96 2.91
C PHE A 139 6.68 -15.73 3.68
N MET A 140 6.50 -17.04 3.44
CA MET A 140 5.59 -17.86 4.23
C MET A 140 6.02 -17.94 5.70
N LEU A 141 7.31 -18.10 6.00
CA LEU A 141 7.82 -18.08 7.37
C LEU A 141 7.64 -16.70 8.03
N TYR A 142 7.85 -15.62 7.29
CA TYR A 142 7.58 -14.25 7.76
C TYR A 142 6.11 -14.08 8.18
N GLU A 143 5.16 -14.61 7.41
CA GLU A 143 3.74 -14.61 7.79
C GLU A 143 3.47 -15.54 8.98
N LEU A 144 3.98 -16.78 8.97
CA LEU A 144 3.76 -17.75 10.04
C LEU A 144 4.28 -17.27 11.40
N VAL A 145 5.42 -16.59 11.45
CA VAL A 145 5.95 -15.98 12.68
C VAL A 145 4.97 -14.96 13.27
N GLN A 146 4.09 -14.35 12.48
CA GLN A 146 3.08 -13.40 12.95
C GLN A 146 1.76 -14.08 13.31
N LEU A 147 1.39 -15.15 12.57
CA LEU A 147 0.10 -15.82 12.70
C LEU A 147 0.10 -16.98 13.71
N ALA A 148 1.24 -17.65 13.92
CA ALA A 148 1.30 -18.86 14.73
C ALA A 148 1.22 -18.58 16.25
N PRO A 149 0.71 -19.53 17.05
CA PRO A 149 0.86 -19.51 18.51
C PRO A 149 2.33 -19.34 18.93
N LYS A 150 2.54 -18.72 20.10
CA LYS A 150 3.89 -18.53 20.65
C LYS A 150 4.66 -19.85 20.82
N ALA A 151 3.95 -20.93 21.16
CA ALA A 151 4.53 -22.27 21.37
C ALA A 151 5.21 -22.86 20.11
N ASP A 152 4.81 -22.43 18.91
CA ASP A 152 5.32 -22.97 17.65
C ASP A 152 6.56 -22.19 17.14
N LEU A 153 6.86 -21.03 17.72
CA LEU A 153 7.83 -20.07 17.17
C LEU A 153 9.28 -20.57 17.18
N GLU A 154 9.69 -21.29 18.21
CA GLU A 154 11.04 -21.86 18.29
C GLU A 154 11.32 -22.81 17.11
N GLY A 155 10.29 -23.51 16.62
CA GLY A 155 10.38 -24.39 15.46
C GLY A 155 10.70 -23.68 14.15
N TYR A 156 10.48 -22.36 14.06
CA TYR A 156 10.79 -21.57 12.86
C TYR A 156 12.20 -21.00 12.84
N LEU A 157 12.90 -20.96 13.98
CA LEU A 157 14.25 -20.39 14.06
C LEU A 157 15.24 -21.16 13.18
N THR A 158 15.26 -22.49 13.26
CA THR A 158 16.20 -23.31 12.46
C THR A 158 15.95 -23.15 10.95
N PRO A 159 14.71 -23.32 10.41
CA PRO A 159 14.44 -23.07 9.00
C PRO A 159 14.83 -21.67 8.52
N LEU A 160 14.62 -20.63 9.33
CA LEU A 160 15.01 -19.26 8.98
C LEU A 160 16.54 -19.11 8.88
N HIS A 161 17.30 -19.68 9.81
CA HIS A 161 18.77 -19.65 9.73
C HIS A 161 19.32 -20.46 8.55
N GLU A 162 18.70 -21.58 8.20
CA GLU A 162 19.07 -22.34 7.01
C GLU A 162 18.90 -21.50 5.73
N LEU A 163 17.80 -20.74 5.62
CA LEU A 163 17.55 -19.88 4.46
C LEU A 163 18.59 -18.76 4.28
N LEU A 164 19.21 -18.28 5.36
CA LEU A 164 20.30 -17.28 5.27
C LEU A 164 21.55 -17.84 4.58
N ASN A 165 21.78 -19.16 4.68
CA ASN A 165 22.94 -19.84 4.12
C ASN A 165 22.67 -20.43 2.73
N GLU A 166 21.41 -20.79 2.45
CA GLU A 166 21.01 -21.48 1.22
C GLU A 166 20.98 -20.54 0.00
N TYR A 167 20.65 -19.26 0.20
CA TYR A 167 20.51 -18.30 -0.88
C TYR A 167 21.44 -17.10 -0.69
N ASP A 168 22.32 -16.84 -1.67
CA ASP A 168 23.07 -15.59 -1.72
C ASP A 168 22.26 -14.45 -2.39
N ASN A 169 21.00 -14.31 -1.97
CA ASN A 169 20.14 -13.23 -2.40
C ASN A 169 19.89 -12.29 -1.21
N LYS A 170 20.55 -11.13 -1.22
CA LYS A 170 20.42 -10.10 -0.19
C LYS A 170 18.96 -9.65 0.04
N ARG A 171 18.12 -9.54 -0.99
CA ARG A 171 16.68 -9.20 -0.82
C ARG A 171 15.94 -10.28 -0.02
N LEU A 172 16.24 -11.55 -0.27
CA LEU A 172 15.67 -12.64 0.52
C LEU A 172 16.16 -12.59 1.96
N LYS A 173 17.45 -12.31 2.17
CA LYS A 173 18.05 -12.15 3.51
C LYS A 173 17.34 -11.06 4.32
N VAL A 174 16.96 -9.93 3.72
CA VAL A 174 16.15 -8.89 4.39
C VAL A 174 14.85 -9.46 4.96
N VAL A 175 14.08 -10.21 4.17
CA VAL A 175 12.82 -10.84 4.61
C VAL A 175 13.07 -11.82 5.76
N VAL A 176 14.12 -12.63 5.66
CA VAL A 176 14.49 -13.61 6.69
C VAL A 176 14.92 -12.91 7.99
N TYR A 177 15.69 -11.83 7.93
CA TYR A 177 16.05 -11.03 9.11
C TYR A 177 14.82 -10.42 9.78
N TYR A 178 13.86 -9.89 9.01
CA TYR A 178 12.59 -9.41 9.58
C TYR A 178 11.79 -10.54 10.25
N ALA A 179 11.77 -11.74 9.66
CA ALA A 179 11.11 -12.90 10.25
C ALA A 179 11.79 -13.35 11.56
N LEU A 180 13.12 -13.42 11.59
CA LEU A 180 13.90 -13.71 12.80
C LEU A 180 13.64 -12.65 13.89
N ALA A 181 13.68 -11.38 13.52
CA ALA A 181 13.42 -10.27 14.45
C ALA A 181 12.03 -10.37 15.09
N LYS A 182 10.99 -10.61 14.29
CA LYS A 182 9.61 -10.80 14.78
C LYS A 182 9.48 -12.06 15.64
N CYS A 183 10.22 -13.12 15.33
CA CYS A 183 10.24 -14.34 16.11
C CYS A 183 10.82 -14.07 17.51
N CYS A 184 12.03 -13.51 17.57
CA CYS A 184 12.69 -13.10 18.83
C CYS A 184 11.84 -12.12 19.64
N HIS A 185 11.21 -11.14 18.98
CA HIS A 185 10.29 -10.19 19.63
C HIS A 185 9.16 -10.91 20.37
N ARG A 186 8.49 -11.85 19.71
CA ARG A 186 7.37 -12.62 20.31
C ARG A 186 7.85 -13.62 21.37
N LEU A 187 9.10 -14.07 21.28
CA LEU A 187 9.81 -14.82 22.32
C LEU A 187 10.30 -13.94 23.47
N VAL A 188 10.14 -12.61 23.40
CA VAL A 188 10.53 -11.61 24.42
C VAL A 188 12.05 -11.41 24.52
N ASP A 189 12.81 -11.87 23.51
CA ASP A 189 14.24 -11.55 23.36
C ASP A 189 14.39 -10.26 22.55
N TYR A 190 14.19 -9.13 23.22
CA TYR A 190 14.17 -7.81 22.57
C TYR A 190 15.53 -7.36 22.04
N ASN A 191 16.63 -7.77 22.68
CA ASN A 191 17.97 -7.41 22.22
C ASN A 191 18.29 -8.13 20.91
N GLN A 192 18.11 -9.45 20.86
CA GLN A 192 18.34 -10.23 19.65
C GLN A 192 17.37 -9.81 18.53
N ALA A 193 16.11 -9.52 18.88
CA ALA A 193 15.14 -9.00 17.92
C ALA A 193 15.62 -7.68 17.29
N PHE A 194 16.12 -6.75 18.10
CA PHE A 194 16.63 -5.46 17.61
C PHE A 194 17.87 -5.62 16.74
N ASP A 195 18.76 -6.55 17.06
CA ASP A 195 19.92 -6.86 16.21
C ASP A 195 19.50 -7.36 14.82
N TYR A 196 18.51 -8.25 14.75
CA TYR A 196 17.95 -8.67 13.46
C TYR A 196 17.19 -7.56 12.73
N PHE A 197 16.44 -6.70 13.44
CA PHE A 197 15.84 -5.53 12.80
C PHE A 197 16.92 -4.61 12.21
N LYS A 198 18.01 -4.33 12.93
CA LYS A 198 19.14 -3.55 12.38
C LYS A 198 19.72 -4.21 11.14
N LEU A 199 19.97 -5.52 11.16
CA LEU A 199 20.50 -6.25 10.00
C LEU A 199 19.56 -6.18 8.78
N ALA A 200 18.25 -6.35 9.00
CA ALA A 200 17.25 -6.23 7.94
C ALA A 200 17.28 -4.82 7.32
N ASN A 201 17.19 -3.81 8.17
CA ASN A 201 17.12 -2.41 7.81
C ASN A 201 18.41 -1.91 7.13
N SER A 202 19.59 -2.23 7.66
CA SER A 202 20.87 -1.86 7.04
C SER A 202 21.07 -2.55 5.68
N THR A 203 20.68 -3.81 5.56
CA THR A 203 20.77 -4.56 4.29
C THR A 203 19.80 -3.99 3.25
N GLN A 204 18.63 -3.51 3.67
CA GLN A 204 17.69 -2.81 2.78
C GLN A 204 18.21 -1.43 2.38
N LEU A 205 18.83 -0.69 3.31
CA LEU A 205 19.41 0.63 3.05
C LEU A 205 20.54 0.59 2.01
N ASP A 206 21.28 -0.52 1.91
CA ASP A 206 22.28 -0.75 0.85
C ASP A 206 21.68 -0.71 -0.58
N TYR A 207 20.37 -0.89 -0.72
CA TYR A 207 19.64 -0.82 -2.00
C TYR A 207 19.03 0.55 -2.30
N CYS A 208 19.13 1.50 -1.37
CA CYS A 208 18.61 2.85 -1.56
C CYS A 208 19.61 3.69 -2.35
N ASP A 209 19.23 4.13 -3.54
CA ASP A 209 20.07 4.95 -4.43
C ASP A 209 20.11 6.45 -4.02
N PHE A 210 19.37 6.83 -2.97
CA PHE A 210 19.26 8.22 -2.53
C PHE A 210 19.13 8.36 -1.00
N ARG A 211 19.21 9.61 -0.51
CA ARG A 211 19.04 9.99 0.90
C ARG A 211 17.85 10.91 1.06
N THR A 212 17.11 10.78 2.16
CA THR A 212 15.87 11.54 2.39
C THR A 212 16.11 13.05 2.35
N GLU A 213 17.27 13.52 2.80
CA GLU A 213 17.65 14.93 2.75
C GLU A 213 17.61 15.53 1.34
N TYR A 214 17.82 14.72 0.29
CA TYR A 214 17.76 15.18 -1.11
C TYR A 214 16.34 15.59 -1.53
N MET A 215 15.32 15.27 -0.73
CA MET A 215 13.93 15.71 -0.95
C MET A 215 13.67 17.15 -0.49
N GLN A 216 14.60 17.78 0.25
CA GLN A 216 14.41 19.14 0.76
C GLN A 216 14.05 20.18 -0.32
N PRO A 217 14.70 20.22 -1.51
CA PRO A 217 14.33 21.16 -2.56
C PRO A 217 12.90 20.97 -3.06
N PHE A 218 12.45 19.72 -3.18
CA PHE A 218 11.10 19.38 -3.60
C PHE A 218 10.06 19.91 -2.61
N PHE A 219 10.21 19.62 -1.32
CA PHE A 219 9.28 20.10 -0.28
C PHE A 219 9.30 21.63 -0.15
N SER A 220 10.47 22.25 -0.30
CA SER A 220 10.59 23.71 -0.32
C SER A 220 9.86 24.32 -1.52
N SER A 221 9.95 23.68 -2.69
CA SER A 221 9.23 24.09 -3.90
C SER A 221 7.72 23.99 -3.70
N ILE A 222 7.20 22.92 -3.08
CA ILE A 222 5.75 22.79 -2.79
C ILE A 222 5.23 24.01 -2.04
N LYS A 223 5.90 24.42 -0.95
CA LYS A 223 5.49 25.59 -0.15
C LYS A 223 5.57 26.90 -0.93
N THR A 224 6.57 27.02 -1.79
CA THR A 224 6.80 28.21 -2.62
C THR A 224 5.69 28.39 -3.65
N HIS A 225 5.30 27.30 -4.34
CA HIS A 225 4.24 27.33 -5.35
C HIS A 225 2.82 27.34 -4.74
N CYS A 226 2.61 26.65 -3.62
CA CYS A 226 1.33 26.64 -2.91
C CYS A 226 1.27 27.74 -1.84
N ASN A 227 1.62 28.98 -2.20
CA ASN A 227 1.64 30.11 -1.27
C ASN A 227 0.24 30.76 -1.10
N THR A 228 0.14 31.89 -0.39
CA THR A 228 -1.14 32.59 -0.18
C THR A 228 -1.81 33.01 -1.50
N GLU A 229 -1.03 33.49 -2.47
CA GLU A 229 -1.56 33.94 -3.77
C GLU A 229 -2.19 32.76 -4.50
N PHE A 230 -1.52 31.61 -4.52
CA PHE A 230 -2.04 30.38 -5.12
C PHE A 230 -3.44 30.02 -4.59
N PHE A 231 -3.67 30.14 -3.28
CA PHE A 231 -4.96 29.81 -2.67
C PHE A 231 -6.01 30.94 -2.79
N ASN A 232 -5.58 32.19 -2.98
CA ASN A 232 -6.47 33.33 -3.18
C ASN A 232 -6.99 33.44 -4.63
N THR A 233 -6.33 32.81 -5.60
CA THR A 233 -6.82 32.76 -6.98
C THR A 233 -8.22 32.12 -7.02
N PRO A 234 -9.20 32.75 -7.71
CA PRO A 234 -10.57 32.23 -7.81
C PRO A 234 -10.61 30.76 -8.21
N LEU A 235 -11.50 30.01 -7.56
CA LEU A 235 -11.70 28.60 -7.82
C LEU A 235 -12.71 28.42 -8.95
N ASP A 236 -12.50 27.38 -9.77
CA ASP A 236 -13.54 26.91 -10.69
C ASP A 236 -14.77 26.49 -9.89
N LYS A 237 -15.96 26.68 -10.47
CA LYS A 237 -17.17 26.03 -9.95
C LYS A 237 -17.14 24.57 -10.35
N VAL A 238 -16.81 23.69 -9.40
CA VAL A 238 -16.73 22.25 -9.61
C VAL A 238 -18.01 21.59 -9.10
N ASN A 239 -18.73 20.89 -9.98
CA ASN A 239 -19.85 20.03 -9.60
C ASN A 239 -19.41 18.56 -9.66
N THR A 240 -19.00 17.99 -8.53
CA THR A 240 -18.84 16.54 -8.38
C THR A 240 -20.10 15.93 -7.76
N THR A 241 -20.36 14.66 -8.08
CA THR A 241 -21.48 13.89 -7.50
C THR A 241 -21.15 13.29 -6.14
N PHE A 242 -19.92 13.46 -5.67
CA PHE A 242 -19.40 12.96 -4.40
C PHE A 242 -18.41 13.97 -3.81
N ILE A 243 -18.09 13.83 -2.52
CA ILE A 243 -17.07 14.59 -1.80
C ILE A 243 -15.76 13.77 -1.82
N PRO A 244 -14.71 14.22 -2.53
CA PRO A 244 -13.41 13.58 -2.47
C PRO A 244 -12.80 13.76 -1.08
N THR A 245 -12.48 12.66 -0.42
CA THR A 245 -11.83 12.68 0.89
C THR A 245 -10.48 12.01 0.81
N PHE A 246 -9.45 12.61 1.40
CA PHE A 246 -8.10 12.10 1.43
C PHE A 246 -7.69 11.81 2.86
N ILE A 247 -7.20 10.61 3.13
CA ILE A 247 -6.58 10.29 4.41
C ILE A 247 -5.06 10.31 4.21
N VAL A 248 -4.40 11.29 4.81
CA VAL A 248 -2.96 11.56 4.68
C VAL A 248 -2.25 11.47 6.02
N GLY A 249 -0.93 11.34 5.99
CA GLY A 249 -0.11 11.29 7.19
C GLY A 249 1.24 10.62 6.91
N LEU A 250 1.97 10.30 7.97
CA LEU A 250 3.11 9.40 7.85
C LEU A 250 2.65 7.95 7.63
N PRO A 251 3.48 7.10 7.00
CA PRO A 251 3.26 5.66 6.96
C PRO A 251 3.04 5.12 8.39
N ARG A 252 2.16 4.13 8.54
CA ARG A 252 1.91 3.42 9.82
C ARG A 252 1.32 4.30 10.95
N THR A 253 0.69 5.44 10.64
CA THR A 253 -0.08 6.25 11.63
C THR A 253 -1.50 5.75 11.90
N GLY A 254 -1.92 4.64 11.29
CA GLY A 254 -3.25 4.07 11.49
C GLY A 254 -4.30 4.46 10.44
N SER A 255 -3.87 5.01 9.29
CA SER A 255 -4.76 5.38 8.17
C SER A 255 -5.64 4.23 7.66
N THR A 256 -5.13 3.00 7.66
CA THR A 256 -5.94 1.82 7.30
C THR A 256 -7.02 1.56 8.32
N LEU A 257 -6.75 1.72 9.62
CA LEU A 257 -7.77 1.50 10.66
C LEU A 257 -8.90 2.51 10.49
N LEU A 258 -8.57 3.80 10.36
CA LEU A 258 -9.56 4.85 10.16
C LEU A 258 -10.39 4.60 8.89
N GLU A 259 -9.73 4.30 7.77
CA GLU A 259 -10.42 3.96 6.53
C GLU A 259 -11.40 2.80 6.73
N GLN A 260 -10.95 1.68 7.33
CA GLN A 260 -11.81 0.51 7.56
C GLN A 260 -13.02 0.83 8.44
N MET A 261 -12.86 1.74 9.41
CA MET A 261 -13.98 2.25 10.22
C MET A 261 -14.95 3.07 9.38
N LEU A 262 -14.45 4.01 8.57
CA LEU A 262 -15.31 4.90 7.78
C LEU A 262 -16.07 4.19 6.65
N ILE A 263 -15.46 3.22 5.98
CA ILE A 263 -16.10 2.48 4.87
C ILE A 263 -17.18 1.48 5.32
N GLN A 264 -17.44 1.35 6.62
CA GLN A 264 -18.65 0.66 7.08
C GLN A 264 -19.90 1.53 6.92
N HIS A 265 -19.73 2.84 6.74
CA HIS A 265 -20.83 3.75 6.52
C HIS A 265 -21.42 3.56 5.12
N THR A 266 -22.74 3.47 5.01
CA THR A 266 -23.47 3.17 3.75
C THR A 266 -23.38 4.22 2.64
N ASN A 267 -22.64 5.31 2.86
CA ASN A 267 -22.50 6.44 1.93
C ASN A 267 -21.02 6.73 1.62
N ILE A 268 -20.10 5.89 2.10
CA ILE A 268 -18.66 6.10 2.03
C ILE A 268 -18.01 4.94 1.30
N GLY A 269 -17.44 5.23 0.13
CA GLY A 269 -16.58 4.31 -0.61
C GLY A 269 -15.11 4.60 -0.37
N SER A 270 -14.25 3.66 -0.75
CA SER A 270 -12.80 3.91 -0.80
C SER A 270 -12.16 3.38 -2.08
N MET A 271 -11.17 4.12 -2.57
CA MET A 271 -10.22 3.75 -3.61
C MET A 271 -8.97 3.05 -3.07
N GLY A 272 -8.84 2.91 -1.74
CA GLY A 272 -7.63 2.43 -1.10
C GLY A 272 -6.43 3.37 -1.33
N GLU A 273 -5.24 2.79 -1.46
CA GLU A 273 -3.97 3.47 -1.78
C GLU A 273 -3.86 3.80 -3.27
N SER A 274 -4.83 4.55 -3.80
CA SER A 274 -4.83 4.92 -5.21
C SER A 274 -3.77 5.99 -5.52
N THR A 275 -2.83 5.63 -6.39
CA THR A 275 -1.75 6.48 -6.89
C THR A 275 -2.16 7.32 -8.11
N VAL A 276 -3.45 7.44 -8.44
CA VAL A 276 -3.95 8.18 -9.61
C VAL A 276 -3.36 9.60 -9.73
N ILE A 277 -3.14 10.28 -8.60
CA ILE A 277 -2.56 11.62 -8.60
C ILE A 277 -1.10 11.59 -9.09
N SER A 278 -0.26 10.72 -8.52
CA SER A 278 1.16 10.62 -8.87
C SER A 278 1.38 9.98 -10.23
N ASP A 279 0.54 9.03 -10.63
CA ASP A 279 0.82 8.16 -11.78
C ASP A 279 0.10 8.61 -13.06
N LYS A 280 -1.00 9.37 -12.93
CA LYS A 280 -1.79 9.84 -14.09
C LYS A 280 -1.83 11.37 -14.17
N LEU A 281 -2.18 12.05 -13.07
CA LEU A 281 -2.41 13.51 -13.09
C LEU A 281 -1.10 14.31 -13.15
N VAL A 282 -0.14 14.02 -12.26
CA VAL A 282 1.16 14.72 -12.22
C VAL A 282 1.95 14.57 -13.54
N PRO A 283 2.05 13.37 -14.16
CA PRO A 283 2.71 13.21 -15.45
C PRO A 283 2.00 13.95 -16.58
N PHE A 284 0.66 13.95 -16.60
CA PHE A 284 -0.11 14.74 -17.57
C PHE A 284 0.19 16.24 -17.43
N LEU A 285 0.15 16.77 -16.21
CA LEU A 285 0.47 18.18 -15.95
C LEU A 285 1.90 18.51 -16.37
N THR A 286 2.86 17.70 -15.96
CA THR A 286 4.28 17.89 -16.26
C THR A 286 4.55 17.90 -17.77
N HIS A 287 3.94 16.96 -18.51
CA HIS A 287 4.04 16.93 -19.96
C HIS A 287 3.34 18.11 -20.62
N ARG A 288 2.18 18.53 -20.11
CA ARG A 288 1.38 19.60 -20.71
C ARG A 288 1.98 20.99 -20.51
N SER A 289 2.66 21.20 -19.39
CA SER A 289 3.31 22.47 -19.03
C SER A 289 4.80 22.50 -19.34
N GLU A 290 5.40 21.38 -19.74
CA GLU A 290 6.86 21.22 -19.92
C GLU A 290 7.65 21.65 -18.66
N SER A 291 7.11 21.38 -17.47
CA SER A 291 7.72 21.78 -16.19
C SER A 291 7.51 20.68 -15.15
N PRO A 292 8.50 20.34 -14.31
CA PRO A 292 8.35 19.31 -13.29
C PRO A 292 7.29 19.70 -12.26
N PHE A 293 6.77 18.72 -11.53
CA PHE A 293 5.98 18.98 -10.33
C PHE A 293 6.91 19.35 -9.16
N PRO A 294 6.59 20.37 -8.34
CA PRO A 294 5.34 21.14 -8.29
C PRO A 294 5.31 22.41 -9.15
N ASP A 295 6.37 22.74 -9.90
CA ASP A 295 6.48 23.98 -10.68
C ASP A 295 5.34 24.12 -11.71
N CYS A 296 4.85 23.01 -12.26
CA CYS A 296 3.71 22.96 -13.16
C CYS A 296 2.40 23.51 -12.57
N LEU A 297 2.31 23.71 -11.26
CA LEU A 297 1.14 24.28 -10.59
C LEU A 297 0.93 25.78 -10.86
N GLN A 298 1.92 26.51 -11.38
CA GLN A 298 1.76 27.94 -11.69
C GLN A 298 0.85 28.21 -12.89
N ASN A 299 0.70 27.25 -13.80
CA ASN A 299 0.04 27.43 -15.10
C ASN A 299 -1.22 26.56 -15.24
N LEU A 300 -2.02 26.46 -14.17
CA LEU A 300 -3.26 25.68 -14.16
C LEU A 300 -4.41 26.46 -14.81
N THR A 301 -4.86 26.01 -15.98
CA THR A 301 -6.09 26.52 -16.63
C THR A 301 -7.30 25.64 -16.27
N THR A 302 -8.51 26.19 -16.35
CA THR A 302 -9.76 25.44 -16.14
C THR A 302 -9.83 24.19 -17.02
N SER A 303 -9.44 24.28 -18.30
CA SER A 303 -9.47 23.12 -19.21
C SER A 303 -8.51 22.00 -18.82
N VAL A 304 -7.34 22.34 -18.28
CA VAL A 304 -6.36 21.37 -17.76
C VAL A 304 -6.90 20.72 -16.49
N LEU A 305 -7.48 21.51 -15.58
CA LEU A 305 -8.08 21.00 -14.36
C LEU A 305 -9.28 20.10 -14.64
N ASP A 306 -10.16 20.44 -15.59
CA ASP A 306 -11.30 19.62 -16.00
C ASP A 306 -10.86 18.26 -16.58
N HIS A 307 -9.75 18.23 -17.33
CA HIS A 307 -9.19 16.97 -17.81
C HIS A 307 -8.66 16.12 -16.64
N CYS A 308 -7.90 16.70 -15.72
CA CYS A 308 -7.42 16.00 -14.52
C CYS A 308 -8.57 15.49 -13.64
N ARG A 309 -9.63 16.28 -13.47
CA ARG A 309 -10.86 15.86 -12.76
C ARG A 309 -11.50 14.66 -13.44
N SER A 310 -11.60 14.68 -14.77
CA SER A 310 -12.16 13.57 -15.55
C SER A 310 -11.37 12.28 -15.36
N LEU A 311 -10.03 12.35 -15.45
CA LEU A 311 -9.14 11.21 -15.18
C LEU A 311 -9.35 10.64 -13.78
N TYR A 312 -9.43 11.49 -12.76
CA TYR A 312 -9.67 11.05 -11.38
C TYR A 312 -11.05 10.40 -11.23
N ILE A 313 -12.10 11.02 -11.79
CA ILE A 313 -13.48 10.51 -11.73
C ILE A 313 -13.60 9.17 -12.45
N ASP A 314 -12.89 8.96 -13.55
CA ASP A 314 -12.92 7.68 -14.27
C ASP A 314 -12.30 6.56 -13.44
N GLU A 315 -11.26 6.82 -12.63
CA GLU A 315 -10.75 5.85 -11.65
C GLU A 315 -11.79 5.54 -10.56
N VAL A 316 -12.51 6.55 -10.07
CA VAL A 316 -13.59 6.35 -9.09
C VAL A 316 -14.70 5.46 -9.68
N LYS A 317 -15.10 5.69 -10.94
CA LYS A 317 -16.14 4.89 -11.61
C LYS A 317 -15.76 3.41 -11.75
N LYS A 318 -14.47 3.07 -11.91
CA LYS A 318 -14.01 1.67 -11.99
C LYS A 318 -14.35 0.87 -10.74
N LEU A 319 -14.38 1.52 -9.58
CA LEU A 319 -14.72 0.91 -8.30
C LEU A 319 -16.22 0.60 -8.15
N ARG A 320 -17.06 1.09 -9.09
CA ARG A 320 -18.52 0.93 -9.10
C ARG A 320 -19.19 1.33 -7.78
N VAL A 321 -18.66 2.39 -7.16
CA VAL A 321 -19.15 2.95 -5.89
C VAL A 321 -20.28 3.95 -6.13
N GLY A 322 -21.45 3.75 -5.52
CA GLY A 322 -22.61 4.65 -5.58
C GLY A 322 -22.61 5.71 -4.47
N GLU A 323 -21.43 6.05 -3.96
CA GLU A 323 -21.23 6.64 -2.64
C GLU A 323 -21.17 8.17 -2.66
N GLN A 324 -21.64 8.81 -1.59
CA GLN A 324 -21.62 10.28 -1.46
C GLN A 324 -20.23 10.82 -1.11
N VAL A 325 -19.42 10.00 -0.44
CA VAL A 325 -18.03 10.30 -0.10
C VAL A 325 -17.15 9.20 -0.68
N VAL A 326 -16.04 9.60 -1.32
CA VAL A 326 -15.06 8.63 -1.83
C VAL A 326 -13.71 8.95 -1.22
N ILE A 327 -13.20 8.01 -0.43
CA ILE A 327 -11.90 8.08 0.23
C ILE A 327 -10.81 7.66 -0.75
N ASN A 328 -9.76 8.47 -0.89
CA ASN A 328 -8.45 8.04 -1.38
C ASN A 328 -7.48 8.08 -0.18
N LYS A 329 -7.17 6.91 0.35
CA LYS A 329 -6.26 6.76 1.49
C LYS A 329 -4.89 6.41 0.94
N LEU A 330 -4.05 7.41 0.76
CA LEU A 330 -2.63 7.23 0.45
C LEU A 330 -1.84 8.23 1.31
N PRO A 331 -1.07 7.78 2.32
CA PRO A 331 -0.41 8.68 3.28
C PRO A 331 0.37 9.80 2.59
N ALA A 332 1.11 9.46 1.52
CA ALA A 332 1.93 10.39 0.73
C ALA A 332 1.16 11.49 -0.02
N ASN A 333 -0.18 11.45 -0.10
CA ASN A 333 -0.97 12.52 -0.72
C ASN A 333 -0.88 13.86 0.01
N PHE A 334 -0.25 13.93 1.20
CA PHE A 334 0.08 15.20 1.85
C PHE A 334 0.92 16.14 0.94
N GLN A 335 1.72 15.56 0.04
CA GLN A 335 2.54 16.28 -0.94
C GLN A 335 1.70 16.94 -2.04
N ASN A 336 0.49 16.43 -2.27
CA ASN A 336 -0.38 16.81 -3.38
C ASN A 336 -1.54 17.72 -2.95
N ILE A 337 -1.61 18.15 -1.68
CA ILE A 337 -2.75 18.91 -1.13
C ILE A 337 -3.07 20.16 -1.95
N GLY A 338 -2.04 20.89 -2.43
CA GLY A 338 -2.25 22.08 -3.26
C GLY A 338 -2.97 21.76 -4.58
N LEU A 339 -2.57 20.68 -5.27
CA LEU A 339 -3.23 20.21 -6.49
C LEU A 339 -4.64 19.68 -6.20
N ILE A 340 -4.80 18.89 -5.14
CA ILE A 340 -6.10 18.35 -4.70
C ILE A 340 -7.10 19.50 -4.50
N TYR A 341 -6.70 20.57 -3.82
CA TYR A 341 -7.55 21.73 -3.59
C TYR A 341 -7.98 22.43 -4.89
N LYS A 342 -7.08 22.53 -5.89
CA LYS A 342 -7.42 23.11 -7.21
C LYS A 342 -8.34 22.21 -8.03
N LEU A 343 -8.18 20.90 -7.94
CA LEU A 343 -9.08 19.95 -8.59
C LEU A 343 -10.45 19.93 -7.92
N PHE A 344 -10.48 19.94 -6.59
CA PHE A 344 -11.68 19.74 -5.79
C PHE A 344 -11.69 20.70 -4.60
N PRO A 345 -12.24 21.91 -4.76
CA PRO A 345 -12.28 22.92 -3.69
C PRO A 345 -12.94 22.45 -2.38
N ASP A 346 -13.93 21.56 -2.49
CA ASP A 346 -14.66 21.00 -1.35
C ASP A 346 -14.03 19.71 -0.78
N ALA A 347 -12.88 19.28 -1.33
CA ALA A 347 -12.21 18.07 -0.87
C ALA A 347 -11.84 18.17 0.62
N ARG A 348 -11.99 17.04 1.30
CA ARG A 348 -11.70 16.89 2.72
C ARG A 348 -10.40 16.14 2.89
N VAL A 349 -9.50 16.66 3.71
CA VAL A 349 -8.24 16.02 4.04
C VAL A 349 -8.25 15.70 5.52
N ILE A 350 -8.24 14.42 5.85
CA ILE A 350 -8.05 13.93 7.22
C ILE A 350 -6.56 13.63 7.38
N HIS A 351 -5.90 14.43 8.20
CA HIS A 351 -4.49 14.29 8.54
C HIS A 351 -4.36 13.48 9.84
N LEU A 352 -3.83 12.27 9.72
CA LEU A 352 -3.60 11.37 10.84
C LEU A 352 -2.22 11.56 11.44
N THR A 353 -2.19 11.83 12.75
CA THR A 353 -0.97 11.92 13.54
C THR A 353 -0.86 10.76 14.52
N ARG A 354 0.36 10.44 14.92
CA ARG A 354 0.66 9.43 15.94
C ARG A 354 1.99 9.79 16.59
N SER A 355 2.24 9.34 17.82
CA SER A 355 3.55 9.49 18.47
C SER A 355 4.70 9.11 17.53
N PHE A 356 5.73 9.97 17.44
CA PHE A 356 6.88 9.76 16.57
C PHE A 356 7.55 8.41 16.83
N ASN A 357 7.89 8.09 18.09
CA ASN A 357 8.56 6.83 18.43
C ASN A 357 7.72 5.61 18.07
N ALA A 358 6.40 5.67 18.29
CA ALA A 358 5.50 4.58 17.93
C ALA A 358 5.42 4.38 16.41
N THR A 359 5.44 5.48 15.65
CA THR A 359 5.42 5.46 14.18
C THR A 359 6.75 4.97 13.61
N ALA A 360 7.87 5.55 14.07
CA ALA A 360 9.23 5.18 13.68
C ALA A 360 9.51 3.71 13.97
N TRP A 361 9.16 3.22 15.16
CA TRP A 361 9.27 1.80 15.48
C TRP A 361 8.39 0.94 14.57
N SER A 362 7.17 1.37 14.29
CA SER A 362 6.28 0.60 13.42
C SER A 362 6.77 0.55 11.98
N VAL A 363 7.48 1.57 11.49
CA VAL A 363 8.12 1.55 10.18
C VAL A 363 9.34 0.62 10.24
N PHE A 364 10.26 0.86 11.15
CA PHE A 364 11.52 0.11 11.29
C PHE A 364 11.34 -1.41 11.57
N SER A 365 10.22 -1.81 12.17
CA SER A 365 9.94 -3.22 12.51
C SER A 365 9.12 -3.99 11.46
N ASN A 366 8.86 -3.41 10.29
CA ASN A 366 8.12 -4.06 9.21
C ASN A 366 8.87 -3.98 7.88
N HIS A 367 8.72 -5.04 7.08
CA HIS A 367 9.29 -5.10 5.75
C HIS A 367 8.43 -4.33 4.74
N PHE A 368 9.00 -3.28 4.14
CA PHE A 368 8.45 -2.58 2.98
C PHE A 368 9.10 -3.12 1.70
N ALA A 369 8.33 -3.23 0.61
CA ALA A 369 8.84 -3.76 -0.65
C ALA A 369 9.72 -2.73 -1.39
N GLU A 370 9.47 -1.46 -1.15
CA GLU A 370 10.14 -0.32 -1.74
C GLU A 370 11.49 -0.05 -1.05
N ASN A 371 12.49 0.32 -1.84
CA ASN A 371 13.83 0.64 -1.33
C ASN A 371 13.94 2.14 -1.04
N GLU A 372 13.08 2.64 -0.15
CA GLU A 372 13.11 4.04 0.29
C GLU A 372 13.88 4.14 1.63
N PRO A 373 14.83 5.08 1.76
CA PRO A 373 15.70 5.17 2.94
C PRO A 373 14.92 5.40 4.23
N TYR A 374 13.84 6.18 4.19
CA TYR A 374 12.97 6.46 5.35
C TYR A 374 12.07 5.28 5.76
N PHE A 375 11.99 4.20 4.99
CA PHE A 375 11.35 2.96 5.44
C PHE A 375 12.28 2.04 6.21
N CYS A 376 13.59 2.20 6.05
CA CYS A 376 14.59 1.28 6.58
C CYS A 376 15.66 1.93 7.45
N SER A 377 15.52 3.21 7.82
CA SER A 377 16.44 3.89 8.73
C SER A 377 15.68 4.87 9.62
N LEU A 378 15.95 4.80 10.93
CA LEU A 378 15.32 5.69 11.91
C LEU A 378 15.70 7.16 11.72
N THR A 379 16.94 7.45 11.32
CA THR A 379 17.42 8.82 11.06
C THR A 379 16.85 9.38 9.76
N GLU A 380 16.75 8.55 8.72
CA GLU A 380 16.10 8.91 7.46
C GLU A 380 14.60 9.17 7.68
N PHE A 381 13.94 8.32 8.46
CA PHE A 381 12.55 8.50 8.85
C PHE A 381 12.34 9.79 9.65
N GLN A 382 13.27 10.15 10.54
CA GLN A 382 13.24 11.42 11.26
C GLN A 382 13.23 12.60 10.28
N SER A 383 14.12 12.63 9.29
CA SER A 383 14.13 13.68 8.26
C SER A 383 12.82 13.73 7.48
N TYR A 384 12.28 12.58 7.09
CA TYR A 384 11.00 12.52 6.37
C TYR A 384 9.83 13.05 7.22
N ALA A 385 9.79 12.70 8.51
CA ALA A 385 8.79 13.21 9.45
C ALA A 385 8.84 14.74 9.58
N HIS A 386 10.03 15.33 9.60
CA HIS A 386 10.17 16.80 9.62
C HIS A 386 9.61 17.45 8.36
N PHE A 387 9.88 16.91 7.17
CA PHE A 387 9.30 17.44 5.94
C PHE A 387 7.78 17.32 5.92
N HIS A 388 7.25 16.19 6.38
CA HIS A 388 5.82 15.99 6.52
C HIS A 388 5.18 17.04 7.44
N ASP A 389 5.74 17.25 8.64
CA ASP A 389 5.18 18.17 9.63
C ASP A 389 5.22 19.63 9.16
N ASP A 390 6.31 20.03 8.51
CA ASP A 390 6.46 21.35 7.88
C ASP A 390 5.42 21.59 6.76
N ILE A 391 5.23 20.61 5.87
CA ILE A 391 4.23 20.68 4.81
C ILE A 391 2.80 20.71 5.36
N MET A 392 2.49 19.86 6.34
CA MET A 392 1.17 19.83 6.94
C MET A 392 0.86 21.12 7.71
N SER A 393 1.84 21.70 8.41
CA SER A 393 1.71 23.00 9.06
C SER A 393 1.41 24.12 8.06
N HIS A 394 2.12 24.13 6.92
CA HIS A 394 1.89 25.07 5.83
C HIS A 394 0.45 24.97 5.31
N PHE A 395 -0.02 23.78 4.92
CA PHE A 395 -1.36 23.63 4.35
C PHE A 395 -2.49 23.87 5.37
N LYS A 396 -2.33 23.45 6.64
CA LYS A 396 -3.31 23.75 7.69
C LYS A 396 -3.51 25.26 7.88
N THR A 397 -2.44 26.03 7.72
CA THR A 397 -2.50 27.49 7.79
C THR A 397 -3.21 28.11 6.58
N LYS A 398 -3.01 27.54 5.37
CA LYS A 398 -3.58 28.10 4.12
C LYS A 398 -5.03 27.70 3.86
N ILE A 399 -5.41 26.46 4.17
CA ILE A 399 -6.75 25.91 3.90
C ILE A 399 -7.35 25.22 5.13
N PRO A 400 -7.48 25.92 6.28
CA PRO A 400 -7.87 25.31 7.56
C PRO A 400 -9.25 24.63 7.53
N ARG A 401 -10.14 25.02 6.62
CA ARG A 401 -11.48 24.42 6.49
C ARG A 401 -11.48 23.07 5.80
N ASN A 402 -10.43 22.75 5.04
CA ASN A 402 -10.31 21.53 4.26
C ASN A 402 -9.51 20.45 4.99
N ILE A 403 -8.90 20.75 6.14
CA ILE A 403 -8.03 19.82 6.85
C ILE A 403 -8.52 19.58 8.28
N TYR A 404 -8.84 18.34 8.60
CA TYR A 404 -9.10 17.88 9.97
C TYR A 404 -7.92 17.06 10.46
N SER A 405 -7.42 17.32 11.67
CA SER A 405 -6.35 16.51 12.28
C SER A 405 -6.93 15.52 13.28
N LEU A 406 -6.55 14.26 13.14
CA LEU A 406 -6.94 13.19 14.06
C LEU A 406 -5.69 12.52 14.63
N SER A 407 -5.63 12.43 15.95
CA SER A 407 -4.62 11.63 16.64
C SER A 407 -5.03 10.16 16.66
N TYR A 408 -4.09 9.26 16.34
CA TYR A 408 -4.28 7.82 16.47
C TYR A 408 -4.57 7.43 17.91
N GLU A 409 -3.90 8.06 18.87
CA GLU A 409 -4.11 7.84 20.29
C GLU A 409 -5.53 8.22 20.72
N ASP A 410 -6.05 9.37 20.27
CA ASP A 410 -7.41 9.81 20.58
C ASP A 410 -8.46 8.89 19.93
N LEU A 411 -8.19 8.43 18.70
CA LEU A 411 -9.05 7.45 18.02
C LEU A 411 -9.13 6.12 18.79
N LEU A 412 -8.04 5.69 19.42
CA LEU A 412 -8.04 4.47 20.24
C LEU A 412 -8.72 4.67 21.59
N ASP A 413 -8.54 5.84 22.20
CA ASP A 413 -9.03 6.14 23.55
C ASP A 413 -10.55 6.45 23.53
N GLU A 414 -11.03 7.19 22.52
CA GLU A 414 -12.44 7.62 22.40
C GLU A 414 -12.99 7.41 20.97
N PRO A 415 -13.04 6.15 20.46
CA PRO A 415 -13.33 5.86 19.04
C PRO A 415 -14.68 6.40 18.57
N ALA A 416 -15.74 6.27 19.38
CA ALA A 416 -17.08 6.73 19.00
C ALA A 416 -17.15 8.27 18.86
N LEU A 417 -16.44 8.99 19.73
CA LEU A 417 -16.38 10.45 19.71
C LEU A 417 -15.59 10.92 18.48
N GLU A 418 -14.40 10.37 18.26
CA GLU A 418 -13.53 10.80 17.16
C GLU A 418 -14.13 10.46 15.79
N ILE A 419 -14.73 9.27 15.62
CA ILE A 419 -15.41 8.92 14.38
C ILE A 419 -16.59 9.86 14.10
N ARG A 420 -17.35 10.26 15.12
CA ARG A 420 -18.44 11.24 14.94
C ARG A 420 -17.91 12.60 14.48
N LYS A 421 -16.79 13.07 15.02
CA LYS A 421 -16.16 14.32 14.58
C LYS A 421 -15.68 14.23 13.13
N VAL A 422 -15.06 13.12 12.75
CA VAL A 422 -14.61 12.88 11.37
C VAL A 422 -15.78 12.79 10.40
N LEU A 423 -16.85 12.08 10.73
CA LEU A 423 -18.06 11.98 9.90
C LEU A 423 -18.73 13.34 9.72
N ASN A 424 -18.86 14.13 10.80
CA ASN A 424 -19.36 15.50 10.72
C ASN A 424 -18.51 16.39 9.79
N PHE A 425 -17.18 16.25 9.83
CA PHE A 425 -16.27 16.95 8.92
C PHE A 425 -16.48 16.57 7.44
N MET A 426 -16.93 15.34 7.18
CA MET A 426 -17.30 14.84 5.85
C MET A 426 -18.79 15.03 5.51
N TYR A 427 -19.55 15.73 6.35
CA TYR A 427 -21.00 15.91 6.23
C TYR A 427 -21.81 14.61 6.21
N GLN A 428 -21.39 13.61 6.99
CA GLN A 428 -22.08 12.35 7.18
C GLN A 428 -22.56 12.19 8.63
N GLU A 429 -23.67 11.47 8.83
CA GLU A 429 -24.16 11.12 10.15
C GLU A 429 -23.38 9.94 10.74
N PHE A 430 -23.46 9.75 12.05
CA PHE A 430 -22.80 8.62 12.70
C PHE A 430 -23.60 7.32 12.49
N GLN A 431 -22.93 6.27 12.00
CA GLN A 431 -23.45 4.91 11.93
C GLN A 431 -22.66 3.99 12.89
N PRO A 432 -23.33 3.22 13.77
CA PRO A 432 -22.66 2.30 14.71
C PRO A 432 -21.74 1.26 14.04
N GLU A 433 -22.07 0.86 12.81
CA GLU A 433 -21.33 -0.10 11.99
C GLU A 433 -19.87 0.32 11.80
N CYS A 434 -19.56 1.62 11.84
CA CYS A 434 -18.19 2.14 11.80
C CYS A 434 -17.30 1.61 12.93
N LEU A 435 -17.87 1.25 14.08
CA LEU A 435 -17.15 0.66 15.21
C LEU A 435 -17.03 -0.87 15.12
N GLU A 436 -17.76 -1.49 14.18
CA GLU A 436 -17.75 -2.94 13.94
C GLU A 436 -16.89 -3.37 12.74
N PHE A 437 -15.98 -2.50 12.29
CA PHE A 437 -15.10 -2.68 11.12
C PHE A 437 -14.39 -4.04 11.03
N HIS A 438 -14.03 -4.62 12.18
CA HIS A 438 -13.33 -5.91 12.26
C HIS A 438 -14.16 -7.10 11.78
N LYS A 439 -15.49 -6.95 11.67
CA LYS A 439 -16.41 -7.95 11.13
C LYS A 439 -16.44 -7.97 9.59
N ALA A 440 -15.96 -6.91 8.94
CA ALA A 440 -15.98 -6.80 7.48
C ALA A 440 -15.02 -7.80 6.82
N ARG A 441 -15.37 -8.23 5.60
CA ARG A 441 -14.58 -9.19 4.78
C ARG A 441 -14.05 -8.60 3.47
N HIS A 442 -14.18 -7.30 3.26
CA HIS A 442 -13.60 -6.62 2.09
C HIS A 442 -12.08 -6.75 2.08
N LYS A 443 -11.46 -6.87 0.90
CA LYS A 443 -10.00 -7.01 0.71
C LYS A 443 -9.25 -5.85 1.39
N VAL A 444 -8.18 -6.17 2.12
CA VAL A 444 -7.28 -5.16 2.73
C VAL A 444 -5.83 -5.45 2.33
N ASN A 445 -5.26 -4.59 1.50
CA ASN A 445 -3.90 -4.72 0.96
C ASN A 445 -2.90 -3.82 1.70
N THR A 446 -2.74 -3.99 3.00
CA THR A 446 -1.76 -3.21 3.77
C THR A 446 -1.03 -4.07 4.78
N LEU A 447 0.12 -3.58 5.27
CA LEU A 447 0.86 -4.22 6.37
C LEU A 447 0.03 -4.34 7.67
N SER A 448 -1.11 -3.66 7.77
CA SER A 448 -2.04 -3.75 8.92
C SER A 448 -3.18 -4.74 8.70
N LYS A 449 -3.20 -5.52 7.62
CA LYS A 449 -4.32 -6.40 7.24
C LYS A 449 -4.80 -7.34 8.34
N ALA A 450 -3.90 -7.96 9.09
CA ALA A 450 -4.28 -8.82 10.22
C ALA A 450 -4.83 -8.01 11.42
N GLN A 451 -4.28 -6.82 11.68
CA GLN A 451 -4.64 -5.97 12.81
C GLN A 451 -6.07 -5.43 12.67
N VAL A 452 -6.49 -5.02 11.46
CA VAL A 452 -7.83 -4.45 11.24
C VAL A 452 -8.95 -5.50 11.25
N ARG A 453 -8.61 -6.80 11.35
CA ARG A 453 -9.58 -7.90 11.53
C ARG A 453 -9.81 -8.26 12.99
N GLN A 454 -9.24 -7.49 13.91
CA GLN A 454 -9.44 -7.64 15.34
C GLN A 454 -10.13 -6.39 15.91
N PRO A 455 -10.85 -6.52 17.03
CA PRO A 455 -11.31 -5.36 17.79
C PRO A 455 -10.14 -4.41 18.10
N LEU A 456 -10.46 -3.13 18.37
CA LEU A 456 -9.48 -2.12 18.72
C LEU A 456 -8.55 -2.62 19.84
N ASN A 457 -7.25 -2.54 19.59
CA ASN A 457 -6.21 -3.03 20.48
C ASN A 457 -5.21 -1.90 20.76
N GLN A 458 -4.86 -1.73 22.04
CA GLN A 458 -3.92 -0.72 22.52
C GLN A 458 -2.45 -1.15 22.36
N ALA A 459 -2.15 -2.45 22.15
CA ALA A 459 -0.78 -2.97 22.03
C ALA A 459 0.11 -2.24 20.99
N PRO A 460 -0.39 -1.88 19.79
CA PRO A 460 0.39 -1.12 18.83
C PRO A 460 0.91 0.22 19.40
N ARG A 461 0.19 0.86 20.34
CA ARG A 461 0.58 2.12 20.98
C ARG A 461 1.84 1.97 21.84
N SER A 462 2.01 0.83 22.52
CA SER A 462 3.05 0.64 23.54
C SER A 462 4.24 -0.21 23.11
N ASN A 463 4.16 -0.98 22.02
CA ASN A 463 5.20 -1.93 21.62
C ASN A 463 6.60 -1.31 21.46
N TRP A 464 6.68 -0.05 21.04
CA TRP A 464 7.95 0.67 20.88
C TRP A 464 8.68 0.87 22.22
N ARG A 465 7.96 0.89 23.36
CA ARG A 465 8.56 1.09 24.69
C ARG A 465 9.53 -0.03 25.07
N ASN A 466 9.32 -1.24 24.57
CA ASN A 466 10.27 -2.35 24.73
C ASN A 466 11.63 -2.07 24.08
N TYR A 467 11.67 -1.16 23.11
CA TYR A 467 12.84 -0.78 22.32
C TYR A 467 13.31 0.64 22.57
N GLU A 468 12.70 1.38 23.50
CA GLU A 468 12.99 2.80 23.75
C GLU A 468 14.49 3.07 23.93
N LYS A 469 15.13 2.32 24.85
CA LYS A 469 16.58 2.41 25.11
C LYS A 469 17.44 2.02 23.91
N LEU A 470 16.96 1.11 23.07
CA LEU A 470 17.69 0.62 21.89
C LEU A 470 17.57 1.62 20.74
N MET A 471 16.38 2.19 20.53
CA MET A 471 16.14 3.24 19.53
C MET A 471 16.91 4.51 19.83
N SER A 472 17.06 4.89 21.11
CA SER A 472 17.87 6.05 21.52
C SER A 472 19.37 5.89 21.25
N THR A 473 19.84 4.69 20.89
CA THR A 473 21.23 4.51 20.43
C THR A 473 21.43 4.94 18.97
N ILE A 474 20.34 5.10 18.21
CA ILE A 474 20.35 5.46 16.79
C ILE A 474 19.80 6.87 16.59
N LEU A 475 18.70 7.20 17.28
CA LEU A 475 18.09 8.52 17.21
C LEU A 475 18.85 9.50 18.12
N PRO A 476 19.20 10.71 17.65
CA PRO A 476 19.76 11.76 18.51
C PRO A 476 18.77 12.14 19.62
N ALA A 477 19.28 12.61 20.76
CA ALA A 477 18.51 12.84 21.99
C ALA A 477 17.46 13.96 21.91
N ASP A 478 17.51 14.80 20.86
CA ASP A 478 16.53 15.85 20.64
C ASP A 478 15.44 15.36 19.69
N HIS A 479 14.17 15.56 20.07
CA HIS A 479 12.89 15.37 19.33
C HIS A 479 11.85 14.45 20.00
N THR A 480 12.13 13.80 21.12
CA THR A 480 11.11 13.00 21.85
C THR A 480 10.02 13.82 22.57
N SER A 481 9.98 15.15 22.39
CA SER A 481 9.11 16.04 23.18
C SER A 481 8.53 17.23 22.40
N GLN A 482 7.90 17.00 21.25
CA GLN A 482 6.96 17.98 20.67
C GLN A 482 5.66 17.29 20.26
N THR A 483 4.88 16.86 21.24
CA THR A 483 3.43 16.61 21.11
C THR A 483 2.84 16.51 22.51
N THR A 484 2.81 17.62 23.23
CA THR A 484 1.91 17.80 24.38
C THR A 484 1.43 19.25 24.43
N THR A 485 0.11 19.39 24.34
CA THR A 485 -0.74 20.48 24.84
C THR A 485 -0.60 21.86 24.17
N THR A 486 -1.38 22.09 23.11
CA THR A 486 -2.15 23.33 23.01
C THR A 486 -3.41 23.14 23.85
N ASP A 487 -3.43 23.71 25.06
CA ASP A 487 -4.68 24.04 25.77
C ASP A 487 -4.98 25.54 25.52
N PRO A 488 -6.24 25.97 25.61
CA PRO A 488 -6.81 27.12 24.89
C PRO A 488 -6.22 28.50 25.21
#